data_AF-R7S6A9-F1
#
_entry.id   AF-R7S6A9-F1
#
_cell.length_a   1.000
_cell.length_b   1.000
_cell.length_c   1.000
_cell.angle_alpha   90.00
_cell.angle_beta   90.00
_cell.angle_gamma   90.00
#
_symmetry.space_group_name_H-M   'P 1'
#
loop_
_entity.id
_entity.type
_entity.pdbx_description
1 polymer ?
#
loop_
_entity_poly.entity_id
_entity_poly.type
_entity_poly.pdbx_seq_one_letter_code
_entity_poly.pdbx_strand_id
1 'polypeptide(L)'
;MKGTGEDDSDSTRLPTKEELRDFNPSFGRCCTADNFRPDLVGMPHTPWNLSVAEVFAEEFIKQKVHPCRDEVAIKKNFLRHLGYLRSRYILRTKPQEVRTEARKKHNREQRRRHLFFRRCEACASHPSAKKHLRMLQLLGADAMSSDESSTENGDAVYLVLKRSWRSPILDAWLRAFDCLYRRMRRHPLGGTTQGAQVHARKLCQKVDDRRDPKSGLPVNAYSAKWLATLTQYDRARLEIDLKPYDFTHAPEINEYVRSRSL
;
A
#
# COMPACT_ATOMS: atom_id res chain seq x y z
N MET A 1 -8.49 -24.84 -11.99
CA MET A 1 -9.08 -24.27 -13.22
C MET A 1 -8.23 -23.08 -13.65
N LYS A 2 -7.49 -23.25 -14.77
CA LYS A 2 -6.78 -22.15 -15.45
C LYS A 2 -7.85 -21.34 -16.20
N GLY A 3 -8.11 -20.10 -15.78
CA GLY A 3 -9.01 -19.20 -16.48
C GLY A 3 -8.28 -18.62 -17.70
N THR A 4 -8.61 -19.16 -18.87
CA THR A 4 -8.25 -18.62 -20.18
C THR A 4 -8.84 -17.23 -20.34
N GLY A 5 -8.04 -16.32 -20.89
CA GLY A 5 -8.46 -14.97 -21.19
C GLY A 5 -9.40 -14.96 -22.38
N GLU A 6 -10.66 -14.67 -22.10
CA GLU A 6 -11.68 -14.09 -22.98
C GLU A 6 -12.88 -13.94 -22.07
N ASP A 7 -13.06 -12.75 -21.48
CA ASP A 7 -14.27 -12.45 -20.73
C ASP A 7 -14.80 -11.13 -21.27
N ASP A 8 -15.44 -11.35 -22.41
CA ASP A 8 -16.44 -10.55 -23.08
C ASP A 8 -17.12 -9.59 -22.11
N SER A 9 -17.29 -8.36 -22.56
CA SER A 9 -18.08 -7.37 -21.85
C SER A 9 -19.55 -7.73 -22.05
N ASP A 10 -20.01 -8.80 -21.40
CA ASP A 10 -21.39 -9.27 -21.46
C ASP A 10 -22.30 -8.23 -20.79
N SER A 11 -22.71 -7.24 -21.59
CA SER A 11 -23.58 -6.13 -21.19
C SER A 11 -24.94 -6.62 -20.71
N THR A 12 -25.30 -7.87 -20.99
CA THR A 12 -26.53 -8.50 -20.50
C THR A 12 -26.51 -8.79 -19.01
N ARG A 13 -25.32 -8.87 -18.38
CA ARG A 13 -25.17 -9.16 -16.94
C ARG A 13 -25.25 -7.94 -16.03
N LEU A 14 -25.39 -6.75 -16.58
CA LEU A 14 -25.59 -5.51 -15.84
C LEU A 14 -26.95 -4.90 -16.17
N PRO A 15 -27.62 -4.24 -15.22
CA PRO A 15 -28.85 -3.51 -15.52
C PRO A 15 -28.58 -2.30 -16.41
N THR A 16 -29.55 -1.96 -17.26
CA THR A 16 -29.51 -0.74 -18.08
C THR A 16 -29.82 0.49 -17.24
N LYS A 17 -29.56 1.68 -17.79
CA LYS A 17 -29.86 2.94 -17.08
C LYS A 17 -31.36 3.17 -16.92
N GLU A 18 -32.14 2.69 -17.88
CA GLU A 18 -33.60 2.73 -17.88
C GLU A 18 -34.15 1.82 -16.78
N GLU A 19 -33.69 0.57 -16.71
CA GLU A 19 -34.06 -0.37 -15.64
C GLU A 19 -33.77 0.18 -14.24
N LEU A 20 -32.60 0.81 -14.05
CA LEU A 20 -32.23 1.42 -12.77
C LEU A 20 -33.08 2.63 -12.40
N ARG A 21 -33.54 3.39 -13.39
CA ARG A 21 -34.37 4.59 -13.16
C ARG A 21 -35.81 4.22 -12.83
N ASP A 22 -36.35 3.22 -13.52
CA ASP A 22 -37.75 2.83 -13.43
C ASP A 22 -38.00 1.81 -12.32
N PHE A 23 -36.93 1.26 -11.71
CA PHE A 23 -37.05 0.29 -10.63
C PHE A 23 -37.70 0.88 -9.38
N ASN A 24 -38.83 0.28 -8.98
CA ASN A 24 -39.49 0.53 -7.72
C ASN A 24 -39.60 -0.78 -6.93
N PRO A 25 -38.95 -0.88 -5.75
CA PRO A 25 -38.98 -2.08 -4.90
C PRO A 25 -40.40 -2.56 -4.53
N SER A 26 -41.40 -1.67 -4.56
CA SER A 26 -42.78 -2.00 -4.22
C SER A 26 -43.46 -2.92 -5.25
N PHE A 27 -42.96 -2.95 -6.49
CA PHE A 27 -43.50 -3.80 -7.56
C PHE A 27 -42.81 -5.17 -7.66
N GLY A 28 -41.84 -5.45 -6.79
CA GLY A 28 -41.16 -6.75 -6.71
C GLY A 28 -39.64 -6.65 -6.81
N ARG A 29 -39.02 -7.81 -7.02
CA ARG A 29 -37.56 -7.94 -7.07
C ARG A 29 -37.00 -7.42 -8.39
N CYS A 30 -35.83 -6.80 -8.35
CA CYS A 30 -35.15 -6.30 -9.55
C CYS A 30 -34.65 -7.42 -10.48
N CYS A 31 -34.37 -8.61 -9.93
CA CYS A 31 -33.84 -9.74 -10.68
C CYS A 31 -34.14 -11.09 -9.98
N THR A 32 -33.73 -12.19 -10.61
CA THR A 32 -33.81 -13.56 -10.06
C THR A 32 -32.42 -14.15 -9.88
N ALA A 33 -32.31 -15.34 -9.27
CA ALA A 33 -31.04 -16.06 -9.16
C ALA A 33 -30.50 -16.46 -10.55
N ASP A 34 -31.38 -16.86 -11.47
CA ASP A 34 -31.02 -17.27 -12.83
C ASP A 34 -30.64 -16.07 -13.72
N ASN A 35 -31.18 -14.88 -13.43
CA ASN A 35 -30.89 -13.64 -14.14
C ASN A 35 -30.24 -12.61 -13.20
N PHE A 36 -29.18 -13.01 -12.51
CA PHE A 36 -28.56 -12.21 -11.45
C PHE A 36 -27.77 -11.01 -11.99
N ARG A 37 -28.30 -9.78 -11.83
CA ARG A 37 -27.78 -8.56 -12.48
C ARG A 37 -27.48 -7.45 -11.46
N PRO A 38 -26.34 -7.49 -10.74
CA PRO A 38 -25.92 -6.41 -9.86
C PRO A 38 -25.56 -5.12 -10.63
N ASP A 39 -25.89 -3.95 -10.09
CA ASP A 39 -25.39 -2.67 -10.60
C ASP A 39 -23.98 -2.40 -10.06
N LEU A 40 -22.99 -2.51 -10.95
CA LEU A 40 -21.57 -2.25 -10.67
C LEU A 40 -21.12 -0.83 -11.05
N VAL A 41 -22.03 0.02 -11.56
CA VAL A 41 -21.75 1.42 -11.90
C VAL A 41 -22.16 2.33 -10.74
N GLY A 42 -23.39 2.15 -10.25
CA GLY A 42 -23.96 2.89 -9.12
C GLY A 42 -23.36 2.50 -7.78
N MET A 43 -23.90 3.07 -6.70
CA MET A 43 -23.41 2.80 -5.34
C MET A 43 -23.93 1.44 -4.83
N PRO A 44 -23.22 0.76 -3.92
CA PRO A 44 -23.67 -0.54 -3.40
C PRO A 44 -25.02 -0.50 -2.68
N HIS A 45 -25.41 0.65 -2.11
CA HIS A 45 -26.64 0.81 -1.32
C HIS A 45 -27.79 1.45 -2.12
N THR A 46 -27.82 1.32 -3.45
CA THR A 46 -28.98 1.72 -4.25
C THR A 46 -30.16 0.76 -4.01
N PRO A 47 -31.42 1.20 -4.21
CA PRO A 47 -32.59 0.32 -4.09
C PRO A 47 -32.45 -0.96 -4.92
N TRP A 48 -31.93 -0.86 -6.15
CA TRP A 48 -31.63 -2.01 -7.01
C TRP A 48 -30.70 -3.01 -6.32
N ASN A 49 -29.53 -2.55 -5.87
CA ASN A 49 -28.52 -3.43 -5.26
C ASN A 49 -28.94 -3.99 -3.90
N LEU A 50 -29.81 -3.27 -3.17
CA LEU A 50 -30.46 -3.83 -1.99
C LEU A 50 -31.35 -5.01 -2.38
N SER A 51 -32.18 -4.88 -3.41
CA SER A 51 -33.01 -5.98 -3.94
C SER A 51 -32.16 -7.16 -4.44
N VAL A 52 -31.06 -6.91 -5.14
CA VAL A 52 -30.08 -7.94 -5.53
C VAL A 52 -29.50 -8.68 -4.31
N ALA A 53 -29.21 -7.96 -3.22
CA ALA A 53 -28.69 -8.57 -2.01
C ALA A 53 -29.71 -9.52 -1.35
N GLU A 54 -31.01 -9.26 -1.49
CA GLU A 54 -32.07 -10.16 -1.02
C GLU A 54 -32.11 -11.45 -1.83
N VAL A 55 -32.09 -11.34 -3.16
CA VAL A 55 -32.03 -12.49 -4.08
C VAL A 55 -30.81 -13.35 -3.76
N PHE A 56 -29.65 -12.72 -3.55
CA PHE A 56 -28.42 -13.42 -3.18
C PHE A 56 -28.55 -14.14 -1.83
N ALA A 57 -29.06 -13.46 -0.80
CA ALA A 57 -29.14 -14.04 0.54
C ALA A 57 -30.08 -15.24 0.59
N GLU A 58 -31.23 -15.17 -0.08
CA GLU A 58 -32.17 -16.29 -0.19
C GLU A 58 -31.53 -17.49 -0.88
N GLU A 59 -30.92 -17.28 -2.05
CA GLU A 59 -30.30 -18.37 -2.80
C GLU A 59 -29.09 -18.96 -2.05
N PHE A 60 -28.28 -18.12 -1.41
CA PHE A 60 -27.16 -18.56 -0.58
C PHE A 60 -27.59 -19.46 0.59
N ILE A 61 -28.70 -19.12 1.26
CA ILE A 61 -29.29 -19.93 2.33
C ILE A 61 -29.82 -21.26 1.76
N LYS A 62 -30.53 -21.19 0.63
CA LYS A 62 -31.14 -22.35 -0.04
C LYS A 62 -30.11 -23.37 -0.51
N GLN A 63 -28.99 -22.93 -1.08
CA GLN A 63 -27.92 -23.82 -1.56
C GLN A 63 -27.14 -24.51 -0.44
N LYS A 64 -27.27 -24.06 0.81
CA LYS A 64 -26.65 -24.64 2.01
C LYS A 64 -25.12 -24.81 1.94
N VAL A 65 -24.44 -24.06 1.07
CA VAL A 65 -22.98 -24.13 0.83
C VAL A 65 -22.11 -23.66 2.01
N HIS A 66 -22.69 -22.92 2.95
CA HIS A 66 -22.02 -22.39 4.13
C HIS A 66 -22.93 -22.57 5.36
N PRO A 67 -22.46 -22.70 6.60
CA PRO A 67 -23.32 -22.89 7.79
C PRO A 67 -24.12 -21.65 8.19
N CYS A 68 -23.66 -20.44 7.84
CA CYS A 68 -24.36 -19.19 8.18
C CYS A 68 -25.75 -19.12 7.51
N ARG A 69 -26.79 -18.85 8.31
CA ARG A 69 -28.18 -18.65 7.87
C ARG A 69 -28.74 -17.28 8.27
N ASP A 70 -27.91 -16.41 8.85
CA ASP A 70 -28.30 -15.05 9.21
C ASP A 70 -28.37 -14.19 7.95
N GLU A 71 -29.59 -13.97 7.47
CA GLU A 71 -29.88 -13.21 6.25
C GLU A 71 -29.34 -11.78 6.32
N VAL A 72 -29.44 -11.12 7.47
CA VAL A 72 -28.98 -9.74 7.67
C VAL A 72 -27.45 -9.69 7.53
N ALA A 73 -26.75 -10.62 8.18
CA ALA A 73 -25.30 -10.72 8.05
C ALA A 73 -24.87 -11.06 6.62
N ILE A 74 -25.58 -11.95 5.92
CA ILE A 74 -25.29 -12.32 4.54
C ILE A 74 -25.46 -11.10 3.61
N LYS A 75 -26.60 -10.40 3.68
CA LYS A 75 -26.86 -9.17 2.91
C LYS A 75 -25.77 -8.12 3.14
N LYS A 76 -25.42 -7.84 4.40
CA LYS A 76 -24.37 -6.88 4.75
C LYS A 76 -23.01 -7.27 4.16
N ASN A 77 -22.64 -8.54 4.25
CA ASN A 77 -21.39 -9.05 3.69
C ASN A 77 -21.37 -8.98 2.16
N PHE A 78 -22.49 -9.31 1.52
CA PHE A 78 -22.66 -9.22 0.08
C PHE A 78 -22.53 -7.78 -0.41
N LEU A 79 -23.21 -6.80 0.22
CA LEU A 79 -23.11 -5.39 -0.16
C LEU A 79 -21.68 -4.84 -0.03
N ARG A 80 -20.95 -5.27 1.01
CA ARG A 80 -19.51 -4.97 1.15
C ARG A 80 -18.70 -5.56 0.00
N HIS A 81 -18.98 -6.82 -0.37
CA HIS A 81 -18.32 -7.45 -1.51
C HIS A 81 -18.68 -6.75 -2.84
N LEU A 82 -19.91 -6.29 -2.98
CA LEU A 82 -20.39 -5.54 -4.14
C LEU A 82 -19.63 -4.22 -4.31
N GLY A 83 -19.31 -3.52 -3.22
CA GLY A 83 -18.42 -2.35 -3.24
C GLY A 83 -17.01 -2.67 -3.79
N TYR A 84 -16.48 -3.85 -3.47
CA TYR A 84 -15.25 -4.34 -4.07
C TYR A 84 -15.40 -4.66 -5.57
N LEU A 85 -16.47 -5.35 -5.97
CA LEU A 85 -16.75 -5.68 -7.38
C LEU A 85 -16.90 -4.42 -8.23
N ARG A 86 -17.67 -3.43 -7.75
CA ARG A 86 -17.80 -2.10 -8.35
C ARG A 86 -16.43 -1.46 -8.56
N SER A 87 -15.60 -1.43 -7.53
CA SER A 87 -14.27 -0.81 -7.61
C SER A 87 -13.40 -1.47 -8.69
N ARG A 88 -13.50 -2.80 -8.84
CA ARG A 88 -12.81 -3.55 -9.90
C ARG A 88 -13.41 -3.30 -11.28
N TYR A 89 -14.73 -3.24 -11.39
CA TYR A 89 -15.43 -2.96 -12.63
C TYR A 89 -15.05 -1.57 -13.18
N ILE A 90 -15.15 -0.53 -12.35
CA ILE A 90 -14.74 0.84 -12.69
C ILE A 90 -13.25 0.90 -13.04
N LEU A 91 -12.40 0.13 -12.38
CA LEU A 91 -10.98 0.08 -12.76
C LEU A 91 -10.78 -0.60 -14.11
N ARG A 92 -11.56 -1.64 -14.44
CA ARG A 92 -11.48 -2.37 -15.73
C ARG A 92 -11.97 -1.52 -16.90
N THR A 93 -12.98 -0.67 -16.69
CA THR A 93 -13.53 0.22 -17.72
C THR A 93 -12.64 1.42 -18.02
N LYS A 94 -11.67 1.73 -17.15
CA LYS A 94 -10.69 2.79 -17.41
C LYS A 94 -9.68 2.41 -18.50
N PRO A 95 -9.14 3.40 -19.24
CA PRO A 95 -8.08 3.18 -20.20
C PRO A 95 -6.89 2.42 -19.60
N GLN A 96 -6.22 1.61 -20.42
CA GLN A 96 -5.10 0.77 -19.99
C GLN A 96 -3.98 1.59 -19.33
N GLU A 97 -3.70 2.80 -19.82
CA GLU A 97 -2.72 3.71 -19.23
C GLU A 97 -3.07 4.08 -17.78
N VAL A 98 -4.33 4.43 -17.52
CA VAL A 98 -4.79 4.76 -16.15
C VAL A 98 -4.69 3.55 -15.23
N ARG A 99 -5.01 2.35 -15.73
CA ARG A 99 -4.90 1.09 -14.97
C ARG A 99 -3.45 0.78 -14.61
N THR A 100 -2.55 0.90 -15.59
CA THR A 100 -1.12 0.65 -15.37
C THR A 100 -0.52 1.66 -14.40
N GLU A 101 -0.88 2.93 -14.48
CA GLU A 101 -0.40 3.95 -13.54
C GLU A 101 -0.95 3.74 -12.13
N ALA A 102 -2.23 3.39 -11.99
CA ALA A 102 -2.82 3.03 -10.70
C ALA A 102 -2.11 1.82 -10.06
N ARG A 103 -1.81 0.79 -10.86
CA ARG A 103 -1.05 -0.39 -10.41
C ARG A 103 0.39 -0.03 -10.02
N LYS A 104 1.08 0.81 -10.82
CA LYS A 104 2.42 1.31 -10.48
C LYS A 104 2.41 2.09 -9.17
N LYS A 105 1.44 3.00 -8.97
CA LYS A 105 1.25 3.74 -7.73
C LYS A 105 1.02 2.81 -6.54
N HIS A 106 0.10 1.85 -6.65
CA HIS A 106 -0.17 0.87 -5.61
C HIS A 106 1.07 0.05 -5.25
N ASN A 107 1.79 -0.47 -6.25
CA ASN A 107 3.02 -1.23 -6.04
C ASN A 107 4.09 -0.39 -5.34
N ARG A 108 4.25 0.89 -5.70
CA ARG A 108 5.18 1.82 -5.04
C ARG A 108 4.81 2.02 -3.56
N GLU A 109 3.53 2.20 -3.26
CA GLU A 109 3.03 2.33 -1.87
C GLU A 109 3.25 1.06 -1.05
N GLN A 110 2.96 -0.11 -1.63
CA GLN A 110 3.20 -1.41 -0.99
C GLN A 110 4.68 -1.63 -0.71
N ARG A 111 5.57 -1.37 -1.69
CA ARG A 111 7.03 -1.46 -1.47
C ARG A 111 7.49 -0.55 -0.35
N ARG A 112 6.97 0.68 -0.29
CA ARG A 112 7.27 1.64 0.78
C ARG A 112 6.84 1.15 2.15
N ARG A 113 5.62 0.63 2.28
CA ARG A 113 5.10 0.04 3.52
C ARG A 113 5.93 -1.17 3.94
N HIS A 114 6.24 -2.07 3.02
CA HIS A 114 7.10 -3.23 3.31
C HIS A 114 8.50 -2.80 3.75
N LEU A 115 9.09 -1.78 3.13
CA LEU A 115 10.39 -1.24 3.55
C LEU A 115 10.35 -0.75 5.01
N PHE A 116 9.29 -0.02 5.38
CA PHE A 116 9.07 0.41 6.76
C PHE A 116 9.00 -0.78 7.72
N PHE A 117 8.16 -1.77 7.43
CA PHE A 117 8.00 -2.95 8.29
C PHE A 117 9.30 -3.74 8.44
N ARG A 118 10.03 -3.97 7.34
CA ARG A 118 11.33 -4.65 7.37
C ARG A 118 12.36 -3.93 8.24
N ARG A 119 12.38 -2.59 8.20
CA ARG A 119 13.26 -1.79 9.06
C ARG A 119 12.86 -1.89 10.53
N CYS A 120 11.56 -1.88 10.83
CA CYS A 120 11.06 -2.09 12.19
C CYS A 120 11.41 -3.49 12.70
N GLU A 121 11.24 -4.51 11.87
CA GLU A 121 11.59 -5.90 12.18
C GLU A 121 13.09 -6.03 12.47
N ALA A 122 13.96 -5.54 11.59
CA ALA A 122 15.41 -5.57 11.81
C ALA A 122 15.84 -4.82 13.08
N CYS A 123 15.20 -3.68 13.36
CA CYS A 123 15.42 -2.90 14.57
C CYS A 123 14.97 -3.65 15.83
N ALA A 124 13.80 -4.28 15.80
CA ALA A 124 13.26 -5.05 16.92
C ALA A 124 14.05 -6.33 17.19
N SER A 125 14.59 -6.97 16.15
CA SER A 125 15.33 -8.23 16.28
C SER A 125 16.76 -8.04 16.80
N HIS A 126 17.39 -6.88 16.58
CA HIS A 126 18.78 -6.63 16.99
C HIS A 126 18.85 -5.87 18.34
N PRO A 127 19.44 -6.45 19.41
CA PRO A 127 19.44 -5.84 20.76
C PRO A 127 19.90 -4.37 20.79
N SER A 128 21.06 -4.06 20.22
CA SER A 128 21.62 -2.69 20.21
C SER A 128 20.86 -1.69 19.34
N ALA A 129 19.96 -2.17 18.46
CA ALA A 129 19.17 -1.34 17.59
C ALA A 129 17.80 -1.01 18.19
N LYS A 130 17.28 -1.82 19.14
CA LYS A 130 15.93 -1.67 19.72
C LYS A 130 15.62 -0.27 20.24
N LYS A 131 16.62 0.46 20.76
CA LYS A 131 16.48 1.86 21.21
C LYS A 131 15.87 2.77 20.15
N HIS A 132 16.05 2.42 18.88
CA HIS A 132 15.61 3.20 17.73
C HIS A 132 14.19 2.91 17.25
N LEU A 133 13.51 1.90 17.80
CA LEU A 133 12.20 1.46 17.31
C LEU A 133 11.15 2.56 17.39
N ARG A 134 11.14 3.33 18.48
CA ARG A 134 10.19 4.44 18.65
C ARG A 134 10.37 5.53 17.60
N MET A 135 11.62 5.87 17.28
CA MET A 135 11.94 6.85 16.24
C MET A 135 11.54 6.36 14.85
N LEU A 136 11.74 5.06 14.55
CA LEU A 136 11.26 4.45 13.30
C LEU A 136 9.73 4.54 13.19
N GLN A 137 9.01 4.20 14.25
CA GLN A 137 7.54 4.29 14.29
C GLN A 137 7.05 5.74 14.09
N LEU A 138 7.73 6.71 14.69
CA LEU A 138 7.42 8.13 14.52
C LEU A 138 7.56 8.58 13.06
N LEU A 139 8.60 8.12 12.37
CA LEU A 139 8.80 8.36 10.93
C LEU A 139 7.66 7.75 10.09
N GLY A 140 7.31 6.50 10.38
CA GLY A 140 6.28 5.75 9.68
C GLY A 140 6.62 5.45 8.21
N ALA A 141 5.68 4.80 7.51
CA ALA A 141 5.87 4.42 6.11
C ALA A 141 6.01 5.63 5.18
N ASP A 142 5.39 6.76 5.52
CA ASP A 142 5.40 7.94 4.66
C ASP A 142 6.72 8.69 4.68
N ALA A 143 7.56 8.49 5.69
CA ALA A 143 8.94 8.98 5.70
C ALA A 143 9.94 7.97 5.11
N MET A 144 9.51 6.88 4.48
CA MET A 144 10.43 5.99 3.75
C MET A 144 10.70 6.52 2.33
N SER A 145 11.87 6.20 1.77
CA SER A 145 12.18 6.55 0.38
C SER A 145 11.31 5.78 -0.61
N SER A 146 11.02 6.43 -1.74
CA SER A 146 10.36 5.81 -2.88
C SER A 146 11.40 5.09 -3.72
N ASP A 147 11.04 3.90 -4.19
CA ASP A 147 11.81 3.17 -5.21
C ASP A 147 11.12 3.35 -6.56
N GLU A 148 11.76 4.09 -7.46
CA GLU A 148 11.39 4.08 -8.88
C GLU A 148 12.03 2.88 -9.56
N SER A 149 11.24 2.14 -10.32
CA SER A 149 11.75 1.10 -11.20
C SER A 149 12.40 1.76 -12.41
N SER A 150 13.68 1.55 -12.57
CA SER A 150 14.45 1.87 -13.77
C SER A 150 14.90 0.58 -14.43
N THR A 151 15.22 0.66 -15.72
CA THR A 151 15.91 -0.42 -16.42
C THR A 151 17.32 0.07 -16.69
N GLU A 152 18.34 -0.62 -16.17
CA GLU A 152 19.74 -0.43 -16.55
C GLU A 152 20.23 -1.74 -17.17
N ASN A 153 20.76 -1.70 -18.41
CA ASN A 153 21.28 -2.87 -19.13
C ASN A 153 20.29 -4.05 -19.27
N GLY A 154 18.98 -3.78 -19.34
CA GLY A 154 17.94 -4.81 -19.42
C GLY A 154 17.47 -5.34 -18.06
N ASP A 155 18.18 -5.04 -16.98
CA ASP A 155 17.83 -5.45 -15.63
C ASP A 155 16.98 -4.39 -14.91
N ALA A 156 15.99 -4.85 -14.15
CA ALA A 156 15.18 -3.97 -13.31
C ALA A 156 15.98 -3.50 -12.08
N VAL A 157 16.38 -2.23 -12.08
CA VAL A 157 17.08 -1.56 -10.98
C VAL A 157 16.12 -0.66 -10.23
N TYR A 158 16.17 -0.69 -8.90
CA TYR A 158 15.38 0.20 -8.06
C TYR A 158 16.20 1.40 -7.61
N LEU A 159 15.79 2.59 -8.06
CA LEU A 159 16.44 3.86 -7.74
C LEU A 159 15.80 4.46 -6.48
N VAL A 160 16.63 4.66 -5.45
CA VAL A 160 16.24 5.35 -4.22
C VAL A 160 16.23 6.85 -4.46
N LEU A 161 15.04 7.44 -4.43
CA LEU A 161 14.89 8.89 -4.56
C LEU A 161 15.20 9.60 -3.24
N LYS A 162 15.90 10.73 -3.34
CA LYS A 162 16.17 11.63 -2.22
C LYS A 162 14.92 12.43 -1.86
N ARG A 163 14.86 12.88 -0.61
CA ARG A 163 13.88 13.90 -0.18
C ARG A 163 14.64 15.14 0.23
N SER A 164 14.24 16.30 -0.27
CA SER A 164 14.95 17.56 0.03
C SER A 164 14.92 17.89 1.51
N TRP A 165 13.79 17.60 2.17
CA TRP A 165 13.59 17.87 3.58
C TRP A 165 14.39 16.99 4.52
N ARG A 166 14.85 15.83 4.07
CA ARG A 166 15.44 14.83 4.97
C ARG A 166 16.93 15.07 5.16
N SER A 167 17.36 15.05 6.42
CA SER A 167 18.79 15.11 6.75
C SER A 167 19.56 13.89 6.18
N PRO A 168 20.75 14.09 5.61
CA PRO A 168 21.62 12.99 5.19
C PRO A 168 21.98 12.01 6.32
N ILE A 169 22.03 12.51 7.57
CA ILE A 169 22.29 11.68 8.75
C ILE A 169 21.15 10.67 8.95
N LEU A 170 19.90 11.11 8.78
CA LEU A 170 18.73 10.25 8.86
C LEU A 170 18.72 9.20 7.72
N ASP A 171 19.14 9.57 6.51
CA ASP A 171 19.28 8.60 5.41
C ASP A 171 20.34 7.54 5.70
N ALA A 172 21.49 7.92 6.25
CA ALA A 172 22.53 6.97 6.66
C ALA A 172 22.04 6.05 7.79
N TRP A 173 21.36 6.61 8.79
CA TRP A 173 20.76 5.86 9.89
C TRP A 173 19.73 4.84 9.40
N LEU A 174 18.86 5.21 8.45
CA LEU A 174 17.87 4.31 7.86
C LEU A 174 18.51 3.14 7.08
N ARG A 175 19.64 3.37 6.41
CA ARG A 175 20.34 2.33 5.62
C ARG A 175 20.97 1.25 6.50
N ALA A 176 21.36 1.58 7.73
CA ALA A 176 21.87 0.58 8.65
C ALA A 176 20.85 -0.55 8.91
N PHE A 177 19.56 -0.20 9.04
CA PHE A 177 18.50 -1.20 9.17
C PHE A 177 18.32 -2.05 7.91
N ASP A 178 18.54 -1.48 6.71
CA ASP A 178 18.53 -2.25 5.47
C ASP A 178 19.65 -3.30 5.47
N CYS A 179 20.84 -2.95 5.97
CA CYS A 179 21.95 -3.90 6.14
C CYS A 179 21.66 -4.97 7.20
N LEU A 180 21.13 -4.57 8.35
CA LEU A 180 20.73 -5.51 9.42
C LEU A 180 19.66 -6.50 8.92
N TYR A 181 18.66 -6.03 8.20
CA TYR A 181 17.64 -6.89 7.61
C TYR A 181 18.23 -7.90 6.63
N ARG A 182 19.17 -7.48 5.77
CA ARG A 182 19.90 -8.40 4.87
C ARG A 182 20.69 -9.45 5.64
N ARG A 183 21.30 -9.08 6.78
CA ARG A 183 22.01 -10.02 7.66
C ARG A 183 21.06 -11.06 8.23
N MET A 184 19.92 -10.60 8.77
CA MET A 184 18.89 -11.44 9.37
C MET A 184 18.33 -12.49 8.38
N ARG A 185 18.25 -12.15 7.09
CA ARG A 185 17.78 -13.07 6.04
C ARG A 185 18.80 -14.11 5.57
N ARG A 186 20.07 -13.98 5.96
CA ARG A 186 21.09 -14.99 5.67
C ARG A 186 20.97 -16.12 6.69
N HIS A 187 20.79 -17.33 6.19
CA HIS A 187 20.78 -18.52 7.02
C HIS A 187 22.21 -18.82 7.52
N PRO A 188 22.40 -19.27 8.77
CA PRO A 188 23.72 -19.60 9.32
C PRO A 188 24.50 -20.63 8.49
N LEU A 189 23.79 -21.56 7.83
CA LEU A 189 24.36 -22.62 6.98
C LEU A 189 24.46 -22.24 5.49
N GLY A 190 24.51 -20.94 5.14
CA GLY A 190 24.78 -20.49 3.76
C GLY A 190 23.56 -20.41 2.84
N GLY A 191 22.36 -20.68 3.34
CA GLY A 191 21.10 -20.47 2.61
C GLY A 191 20.55 -19.05 2.73
N THR A 192 19.50 -18.74 1.96
CA THR A 192 18.69 -17.54 2.18
C THR A 192 17.29 -17.95 2.62
N THR A 193 16.65 -17.16 3.48
CA THR A 193 15.23 -17.37 3.85
C THR A 193 14.34 -17.52 2.61
N GLN A 194 13.35 -18.42 2.66
CA GLN A 194 12.37 -18.63 1.59
C GLN A 194 11.73 -17.32 1.12
N GLY A 195 11.46 -17.22 -0.19
CA GLY A 195 10.86 -16.04 -0.84
C GLY A 195 11.87 -15.17 -1.60
N ALA A 196 11.36 -14.13 -2.28
CA ALA A 196 12.16 -13.27 -3.13
C ALA A 196 13.28 -12.56 -2.35
N GLN A 197 14.48 -12.47 -2.93
CA GLN A 197 15.60 -11.73 -2.34
C GLN A 197 15.29 -10.24 -2.21
N VAL A 198 15.97 -9.57 -1.27
CA VAL A 198 15.89 -8.12 -1.18
C VAL A 198 16.55 -7.52 -2.42
N HIS A 199 15.78 -6.81 -3.24
CA HIS A 199 16.32 -6.15 -4.43
C HIS A 199 17.47 -5.19 -4.06
N ALA A 200 18.50 -5.18 -4.92
CA ALA A 200 19.53 -4.16 -4.86
C ALA A 200 18.90 -2.78 -5.12
N ARG A 201 19.29 -1.78 -4.33
CA ARG A 201 18.77 -0.42 -4.37
C ARG A 201 19.93 0.52 -4.64
N LYS A 202 19.88 1.28 -5.73
CA LYS A 202 20.92 2.23 -6.13
C LYS A 202 20.50 3.64 -5.75
N LEU A 203 21.42 4.40 -5.17
CA LEU A 203 21.15 5.77 -4.78
C LEU A 203 21.02 6.63 -6.04
N CYS A 204 19.95 7.41 -6.10
CA CYS A 204 19.75 8.39 -7.16
C CYS A 204 19.88 9.80 -6.60
N GLN A 205 20.32 10.75 -7.43
CA GLN A 205 20.33 12.18 -7.07
C GLN A 205 18.97 12.83 -7.31
N LYS A 206 18.04 12.14 -7.98
CA LYS A 206 16.68 12.63 -8.21
C LYS A 206 15.95 12.82 -6.87
N VAL A 207 15.28 13.97 -6.74
CA VAL A 207 14.50 14.37 -5.58
C VAL A 207 13.02 14.04 -5.81
N ASP A 208 12.36 13.48 -4.80
CA ASP A 208 10.92 13.17 -4.77
C ASP A 208 10.26 13.82 -3.55
N ASP A 209 9.77 15.04 -3.76
CA ASP A 209 9.03 15.83 -2.77
C ASP A 209 7.53 15.87 -3.07
N ARG A 210 7.01 14.91 -3.84
CA ARG A 210 5.55 14.78 -4.08
C ARG A 210 4.73 14.55 -2.81
N ARG A 211 5.40 14.29 -1.69
CA ARG A 211 4.81 14.00 -0.40
C ARG A 211 5.31 15.02 0.59
N ASP A 212 4.37 15.50 1.40
CA ASP A 212 4.67 16.46 2.44
C ASP A 212 5.74 15.91 3.41
N PRO A 213 6.60 16.80 3.92
CA PRO A 213 7.49 16.47 5.01
C PRO A 213 6.72 15.94 6.20
N LYS A 214 7.32 15.00 6.93
CA LYS A 214 6.70 14.46 8.14
C LYS A 214 6.80 15.51 9.24
N SER A 215 5.68 15.85 9.89
CA SER A 215 5.62 16.71 11.07
C SER A 215 6.02 15.97 12.35
N GLY A 216 6.41 16.72 13.38
CA GLY A 216 6.70 16.19 14.71
C GLY A 216 8.04 15.47 14.83
N LEU A 217 8.97 15.66 13.88
CA LEU A 217 10.30 15.03 13.96
C LEU A 217 11.31 15.91 14.71
N PRO A 218 12.37 15.32 15.27
CA PRO A 218 13.52 16.04 15.79
C PRO A 218 14.14 16.98 14.75
N VAL A 219 14.65 18.13 15.19
CA VAL A 219 15.25 19.16 14.32
C VAL A 219 16.33 18.61 13.40
N ASN A 220 17.15 17.67 13.89
CA ASN A 220 18.24 17.07 13.14
C ASN A 220 17.80 15.95 12.17
N ALA A 221 16.52 15.59 12.15
CA ALA A 221 15.91 14.75 11.12
C ALA A 221 15.69 15.53 9.80
N TYR A 222 15.60 16.85 9.88
CA TYR A 222 15.43 17.73 8.73
C TYR A 222 16.76 18.24 8.19
N SER A 223 16.83 18.46 6.89
CA SER A 223 17.97 19.11 6.22
C SER A 223 18.00 20.59 6.59
N ALA A 224 19.11 21.05 7.19
CA ALA A 224 19.28 22.45 7.55
C ALA A 224 19.14 23.39 6.34
N LYS A 225 19.65 22.97 5.17
CA LYS A 225 19.52 23.73 3.92
C LYS A 225 18.06 23.88 3.50
N TRP A 226 17.26 22.82 3.65
CA TRP A 226 15.84 22.85 3.30
C TRP A 226 15.00 23.62 4.34
N LEU A 227 15.30 23.47 5.63
CA LEU A 227 14.63 24.27 6.66
C LEU A 227 14.84 25.77 6.47
N ALA A 228 16.01 26.18 5.96
CA ALA A 228 16.32 27.58 5.67
C ALA A 228 15.51 28.14 4.49
N THR A 229 14.96 27.30 3.60
CA THR A 229 14.13 27.76 2.48
C THR A 229 12.65 27.92 2.86
N LEU A 230 12.24 27.52 4.06
CA LEU A 230 10.85 27.56 4.48
C LEU A 230 10.44 28.92 5.02
N THR A 231 9.18 29.28 4.80
CA THR A 231 8.55 30.41 5.47
C THR A 231 8.34 30.11 6.96
N GLN A 232 8.14 31.15 7.77
CA GLN A 232 7.80 30.98 9.19
C GLN A 232 6.52 30.16 9.38
N TYR A 233 5.53 30.36 8.50
CA TYR A 233 4.27 29.63 8.52
C TYR A 233 4.46 28.14 8.25
N ASP A 234 5.21 27.78 7.19
CA ASP A 234 5.47 26.38 6.87
C ASP A 234 6.30 25.69 7.95
N ARG A 235 7.25 26.41 8.53
CA ARG A 235 8.07 25.90 9.63
C ARG A 235 7.24 25.62 10.88
N ALA A 236 6.28 26.48 11.21
CA ALA A 236 5.37 26.27 12.34
C ALA A 236 4.48 25.02 12.14
N ARG A 237 3.98 24.79 10.93
CA ARG A 237 3.16 23.61 10.59
C ARG A 237 3.89 22.27 10.71
N LEU A 238 5.23 22.28 10.69
CA LEU A 238 6.02 21.06 10.86
C LEU A 238 6.06 20.57 12.30
N GLU A 239 5.70 21.40 13.29
CA GLU A 239 5.71 21.03 14.71
C GLU A 239 7.06 20.39 15.12
N ILE A 240 8.16 21.02 14.69
CA ILE A 240 9.52 20.47 14.84
C ILE A 240 9.83 20.29 16.33
N ASP A 241 10.24 19.07 16.71
CA ASP A 241 10.81 18.82 18.03
C ASP A 241 12.23 19.41 18.07
N LEU A 242 12.42 20.46 18.86
CA LEU A 242 13.71 21.13 18.99
C LEU A 242 14.77 20.24 19.65
N LYS A 243 14.37 19.17 20.34
CA LYS A 243 15.29 18.21 20.93
C LYS A 243 15.90 17.33 19.84
N PRO A 244 17.23 17.36 19.62
CA PRO A 244 17.87 16.50 18.65
C PRO A 244 17.80 15.04 19.11
N TYR A 245 17.70 14.13 18.14
CA TYR A 245 17.72 12.70 18.39
C TYR A 245 19.07 12.07 18.03
N ASP A 246 19.53 11.11 18.83
CA ASP A 246 20.75 10.35 18.55
C ASP A 246 20.55 9.34 17.41
N PHE A 247 20.98 9.72 16.20
CA PHE A 247 20.99 8.86 15.01
C PHE A 247 22.24 7.97 14.90
N THR A 248 23.01 7.80 15.98
CA THR A 248 24.16 6.89 15.98
C THR A 248 23.75 5.46 16.31
N HIS A 249 24.25 4.52 15.50
CA HIS A 249 24.16 3.09 15.80
C HIS A 249 25.35 2.65 16.64
N ALA A 250 25.20 1.52 17.34
CA ALA A 250 26.29 0.90 18.09
C ALA A 250 27.47 0.52 17.16
N PRO A 251 28.72 0.50 17.66
CA PRO A 251 29.92 0.27 16.84
C PRO A 251 29.85 -0.98 15.96
N GLU A 252 29.33 -2.08 16.49
CA GLU A 252 29.18 -3.36 15.80
C GLU A 252 28.25 -3.29 14.57
N ILE A 253 27.22 -2.43 14.63
CA ILE A 253 26.33 -2.18 13.49
C ILE A 253 27.06 -1.33 12.44
N ASN A 254 27.79 -0.30 12.87
CA ASN A 254 28.52 0.59 11.97
C ASN A 254 29.62 -0.16 11.21
N GLU A 255 30.35 -1.04 11.88
CA GLU A 255 31.38 -1.88 11.27
C GLU A 255 30.78 -2.82 10.21
N TYR A 256 29.64 -3.44 10.53
CA TYR A 256 28.92 -4.27 9.58
C TYR A 256 28.42 -3.47 8.36
N VAL A 257 27.88 -2.27 8.58
CA VAL A 257 27.44 -1.40 7.47
C VAL A 257 28.61 -1.02 6.57
N ARG A 258 29.78 -0.70 7.12
CA ARG A 258 30.99 -0.36 6.36
C ARG A 258 31.49 -1.53 5.52
N SER A 259 31.54 -2.74 6.07
CA SER A 259 31.99 -3.94 5.34
C SER A 259 31.05 -4.41 4.20
N ARG A 260 29.85 -3.82 4.09
CA ARG A 260 28.83 -4.18 3.08
C ARG A 260 28.37 -3.01 2.21
N SER A 261 28.97 -1.82 2.38
CA SER A 261 28.67 -0.61 1.60
C SER A 261 29.62 -0.41 0.42
N LEU A 262 30.45 -1.41 0.11
CA LEU A 262 31.23 -1.53 -1.13
C LEU A 262 30.54 -2.50 -2.08
#